data_AF-A0A6L9KY32-F1
#
_entry.id   AF-A0A6L9KY32-F1
#
_cell.length_a   1.000
_cell.length_b   1.000
_cell.length_c   1.000
_cell.angle_alpha   90.00
_cell.angle_beta   90.00
_cell.angle_gamma   90.00
#
_symmetry.space_group_name_H-M   'P 1'
#
loop_
_entity.id
_entity.type
_entity.pdbx_description
1 polymer ?
#
loop_
_entity_poly.entity_id
_entity_poly.type
_entity_poly.pdbx_seq_one_letter_code
_entity_poly.pdbx_strand_id
1 'polypeptide(L)'
;LKHELPQALANSLAAYVGCIAGAIRIEDYRNGLLAAGFEHVEIVDSGKDLNAYAKVENQAACCSPVMEAATPIPEAPPASSSADPLQVIEAPCCTPAPSTPASLHDELASLLSQYDINAAAASVKVYAVKPSTGVR
;
A
#
# COMPACT_ATOMS: atom_id res chain seq x y z
N LEU A 1 8.21 -10.63 -5.31
CA LEU A 1 7.96 -11.03 -6.71
C LEU A 1 8.62 -12.37 -7.02
N LYS A 2 7.91 -13.23 -7.76
CA LYS A 2 8.43 -14.48 -8.33
C LYS A 2 9.18 -14.22 -9.65
N HIS A 3 8.72 -13.22 -10.41
CA HIS A 3 9.29 -12.78 -11.69
C HIS A 3 9.08 -11.27 -11.85
N GLU A 4 9.66 -10.66 -12.89
CA GLU A 4 9.41 -9.26 -13.23
C GLU A 4 7.91 -8.99 -13.47
N LEU A 5 7.44 -7.83 -13.03
CA LEU A 5 6.08 -7.39 -13.29
C LEU A 5 5.93 -6.92 -14.75
N PRO A 6 4.75 -7.12 -15.37
CA PRO A 6 4.42 -6.48 -16.64
C PRO A 6 4.62 -4.96 -16.56
N GLN A 7 5.17 -4.37 -17.61
CA GLN A 7 5.55 -2.95 -17.61
C GLN A 7 4.38 -2.00 -17.33
N ALA A 8 3.17 -2.38 -17.75
CA ALA A 8 1.93 -1.64 -17.46
C ALA A 8 1.62 -1.58 -15.96
N LEU A 9 1.87 -2.67 -15.21
CA LEU A 9 1.70 -2.70 -13.76
C LEU A 9 2.85 -2.01 -13.03
N ALA A 10 4.08 -2.22 -13.47
CA ALA A 10 5.27 -1.62 -12.86
C ALA A 10 5.25 -0.07 -12.92
N ASN A 11 4.67 0.50 -13.97
CA ASN A 11 4.59 1.95 -14.18
C ASN A 11 3.26 2.57 -13.73
N SER A 12 2.31 1.78 -13.23
CA SER A 12 1.01 2.31 -12.80
C SER A 12 1.10 2.94 -11.42
N LEU A 13 0.61 4.19 -11.31
CA LEU A 13 0.53 4.90 -10.04
C LEU A 13 -0.46 4.21 -9.09
N ALA A 14 -1.58 3.72 -9.61
CA ALA A 14 -2.57 3.00 -8.83
C ALA A 14 -2.00 1.69 -8.22
N ALA A 15 -1.24 0.94 -9.01
CA ALA A 15 -0.56 -0.27 -8.53
C ALA A 15 0.58 0.05 -7.54
N TYR A 16 1.25 1.20 -7.69
CA TYR A 16 2.27 1.67 -6.76
C TYR A 16 1.69 2.04 -5.40
N VAL A 17 0.62 2.84 -5.37
CA VAL A 17 -0.08 3.20 -4.13
C VAL A 17 -0.68 1.97 -3.45
N GLY A 18 -1.10 0.96 -4.22
CA GLY A 18 -1.53 -0.35 -3.73
C GLY A 18 -0.41 -1.30 -3.26
N CYS A 19 0.85 -0.85 -3.23
CA CYS A 19 2.04 -1.65 -2.88
C CYS A 19 2.31 -2.86 -3.79
N ILE A 20 1.71 -2.91 -4.99
CA ILE A 20 1.91 -4.00 -5.96
C ILE A 20 3.15 -3.70 -6.81
N ALA A 21 3.22 -2.50 -7.42
CA ALA A 21 4.33 -2.12 -8.30
C ALA A 21 5.67 -1.95 -7.56
N GLY A 22 5.62 -1.60 -6.28
CA GLY A 22 6.81 -1.46 -5.43
C GLY A 22 7.34 -2.76 -4.83
N ALA A 23 6.72 -3.91 -5.13
CA ALA A 23 7.15 -5.18 -4.58
C ALA A 23 8.54 -5.59 -5.12
N ILE A 24 9.47 -5.93 -4.22
CA ILE A 24 10.80 -6.44 -4.60
C ILE A 24 10.79 -7.95 -4.85
N ARG A 25 11.81 -8.48 -5.52
CA ARG A 25 11.95 -9.93 -5.75
C ARG A 25 12.24 -10.67 -4.45
N ILE A 26 11.71 -11.90 -4.35
CA ILE A 26 11.86 -12.74 -3.15
C ILE A 26 13.34 -12.96 -2.83
N GLU A 27 14.16 -13.22 -3.85
CA GLU A 27 15.61 -13.42 -3.69
C GLU A 27 16.32 -12.16 -3.21
N ASP A 28 15.99 -10.98 -3.74
CA ASP A 28 16.61 -9.72 -3.32
C ASP A 28 16.27 -9.42 -1.86
N TYR A 29 15.03 -9.68 -1.44
CA TYR A 29 14.61 -9.53 -0.05
C TYR A 29 15.34 -10.51 0.88
N ARG A 30 15.46 -11.78 0.48
CA ARG A 30 16.22 -12.80 1.22
C ARG A 30 17.67 -12.38 1.40
N ASN A 31 18.31 -11.93 0.33
CA ASN A 31 19.70 -11.47 0.37
C ASN A 31 19.86 -10.23 1.25
N GLY A 32 18.91 -9.31 1.23
CA GLY A 32 18.88 -8.15 2.12
C GLY A 32 18.80 -8.54 3.59
N LEU A 33 17.97 -9.52 3.94
CA LEU A 33 17.87 -10.05 5.30
C LEU A 33 19.19 -10.72 5.75
N LEU A 34 19.81 -11.52 4.88
CA LEU A 34 21.11 -12.12 5.17
C LEU A 34 22.20 -11.04 5.36
N ALA A 35 22.24 -10.03 4.50
CA ALA A 35 23.18 -8.92 4.61
C ALA A 35 22.95 -8.08 5.88
N ALA A 36 21.72 -8.01 6.38
CA ALA A 36 21.38 -7.36 7.64
C ALA A 36 21.78 -8.19 8.88
N GLY A 37 22.34 -9.41 8.70
CA GLY A 37 22.81 -10.27 9.78
C GLY A 37 21.78 -11.22 10.35
N PHE A 38 20.66 -11.48 9.64
CA PHE A 38 19.81 -12.62 9.92
C PHE A 38 20.47 -13.89 9.37
N GLU A 39 20.44 -14.98 10.14
CA GLU A 39 21.14 -16.22 9.77
C GLU A 39 20.18 -17.26 9.18
N HIS A 40 19.01 -17.41 9.80
CA HIS A 40 17.97 -18.33 9.33
C HIS A 40 16.82 -17.53 8.73
N VAL A 41 16.80 -17.43 7.40
CA VAL A 41 15.74 -16.77 6.63
C VAL A 41 14.96 -17.80 5.82
N GLU A 42 13.67 -17.92 6.11
CA GLU A 42 12.72 -18.77 5.40
C GLU A 42 11.56 -17.92 4.87
N ILE A 43 11.28 -18.05 3.57
CA ILE A 43 10.19 -17.34 2.91
C ILE A 43 9.23 -18.40 2.34
N VAL A 44 8.00 -18.40 2.83
CA VAL A 44 6.99 -19.41 2.50
C VAL A 44 5.83 -18.75 1.76
N ASP A 45 5.47 -19.28 0.59
CA ASP A 45 4.26 -18.84 -0.14
C ASP A 45 3.02 -19.15 0.72
N SER A 46 2.20 -18.14 0.97
CA SER A 46 0.98 -18.27 1.77
C SER A 46 -0.19 -18.81 0.95
N GLY A 47 -0.05 -18.92 -0.37
CA GLY A 47 -1.07 -19.39 -1.30
C GLY A 47 -2.28 -18.45 -1.43
N LYS A 48 -2.15 -17.19 -1.01
CA LYS A 48 -3.23 -16.20 -1.10
C LYS A 48 -3.34 -15.67 -2.52
N ASP A 49 -4.58 -15.59 -2.99
CA ASP A 49 -4.92 -15.00 -4.28
C ASP A 49 -4.76 -13.49 -4.24
N LEU A 50 -3.78 -12.97 -4.98
CA LEU A 50 -3.51 -11.54 -5.10
C LEU A 50 -4.48 -10.83 -6.06
N ASN A 51 -5.14 -11.55 -6.97
CA ASN A 51 -6.18 -10.95 -7.82
C ASN A 51 -7.42 -10.54 -7.01
N ALA A 52 -7.50 -10.93 -5.73
CA ALA A 52 -8.48 -10.40 -4.80
C ALA A 52 -8.39 -8.86 -4.67
N TYR A 53 -7.22 -8.24 -4.88
CA TYR A 53 -7.08 -6.78 -4.86
C TYR A 53 -7.93 -6.07 -5.94
N ALA A 54 -8.28 -6.76 -7.02
CA ALA A 54 -9.18 -6.24 -8.05
C ALA A 54 -10.65 -6.20 -7.61
N LYS A 55 -11.00 -6.95 -6.56
CA LYS A 55 -12.38 -7.13 -6.07
C LYS A 55 -12.67 -6.30 -4.83
N VAL A 56 -11.66 -5.68 -4.22
CA VAL A 56 -11.83 -4.83 -3.04
C VAL A 56 -12.06 -3.40 -3.50
N GLU A 57 -13.28 -3.16 -3.95
CA GLU A 57 -13.81 -1.81 -4.07
C GLU A 57 -13.98 -1.26 -2.64
N ASN A 58 -13.41 -0.08 -2.36
CA ASN A 58 -13.82 0.77 -1.23
C ASN A 58 -13.37 0.35 0.20
N GLN A 59 -12.31 -0.45 0.36
CA GLN A 59 -11.67 -0.65 1.67
C GLN A 59 -10.20 -0.25 1.65
N ALA A 60 -9.93 1.00 1.28
CA ALA A 60 -8.66 1.60 1.62
C ALA A 60 -8.63 1.83 3.14
N ALA A 61 -8.19 0.82 3.90
CA ALA A 61 -8.00 0.95 5.35
C ALA A 61 -7.03 2.09 5.71
N CYS A 62 -6.11 2.44 4.80
CA CYS A 62 -5.22 3.60 4.93
C CYS A 62 -5.81 4.92 4.40
N CYS A 63 -6.79 4.87 3.50
CA CYS A 63 -7.46 6.04 2.92
C CYS A 63 -8.97 5.86 3.04
N SER A 64 -9.50 5.92 4.27
CA SER A 64 -10.96 5.91 4.44
C SER A 64 -11.54 7.13 3.74
N PRO A 65 -12.62 7.01 2.96
CA PRO A 65 -13.38 8.16 2.51
C PRO A 65 -14.12 8.68 3.73
N VAL A 66 -13.46 9.53 4.53
CA VAL A 66 -14.18 10.30 5.53
C VAL A 66 -14.89 11.43 4.77
N MET A 67 -16.23 11.34 4.76
CA MET A 67 -17.23 12.31 4.30
C MET A 67 -17.67 12.28 2.83
N GLU A 68 -18.31 11.17 2.42
CA GLU A 68 -19.57 11.30 1.68
C GLU A 68 -20.71 11.11 2.71
N ALA A 69 -21.56 12.12 2.89
CA ALA A 69 -22.72 12.16 3.80
C ALA A 69 -22.45 12.36 5.32
N ALA A 70 -22.01 13.56 5.71
CA ALA A 70 -22.43 14.14 6.98
C ALA A 70 -23.39 15.31 6.69
N THR A 71 -24.66 15.09 7.03
CA THR A 71 -25.76 16.06 7.07
C THR A 71 -25.33 17.41 7.66
N PRO A 72 -25.92 18.55 7.22
CA PRO A 72 -25.56 19.87 7.73
C PRO A 72 -25.87 19.95 9.23
N ILE A 73 -24.83 20.04 10.05
CA ILE A 73 -24.94 20.39 11.47
C ILE A 73 -24.90 21.92 11.54
N PRO A 74 -25.95 22.61 12.03
CA PRO A 74 -25.92 24.05 12.20
C PRO A 74 -25.01 24.43 13.38
N GLU A 75 -24.17 25.43 13.14
CA GLU A 75 -23.47 26.27 14.12
C GLU A 75 -22.33 25.63 14.95
N ALA A 76 -21.11 25.76 14.42
CA ALA A 76 -19.91 26.02 15.22
C ALA A 76 -19.08 27.16 14.56
N PRO A 77 -18.46 28.05 15.35
CA PRO A 77 -18.08 29.40 14.92
C PRO A 77 -16.81 29.44 14.05
N PRO A 78 -16.56 30.55 13.32
CA PRO A 78 -15.38 30.68 12.47
C PRO A 78 -14.18 31.05 13.33
N ALA A 79 -13.33 30.08 13.67
CA ALA A 79 -12.05 30.36 14.29
C ALA A 79 -11.02 30.71 13.20
N SER A 80 -10.94 32.00 12.97
CA SER A 80 -9.89 32.74 12.30
C SER A 80 -8.48 32.43 12.83
N SER A 81 -7.55 32.33 11.90
CA SER A 81 -6.15 32.81 11.93
C SER A 81 -5.49 33.16 13.28
N SER A 82 -4.27 32.64 13.41
CA SER A 82 -3.08 33.23 14.06
C SER A 82 -3.08 33.40 15.58
N ALA A 83 -2.55 32.40 16.30
CA ALA A 83 -1.20 32.44 16.89
C ALA A 83 -1.03 31.25 17.86
N ASP A 84 -0.72 30.08 17.31
CA ASP A 84 -0.26 28.93 18.09
C ASP A 84 1.01 28.39 17.39
N PRO A 85 2.18 28.31 18.06
CA PRO A 85 3.43 27.91 17.40
C PRO A 85 3.46 26.43 16.99
N LEU A 86 2.41 25.66 17.28
CA LEU A 86 2.21 24.29 16.84
C LEU A 86 0.89 24.15 16.06
N GLN A 87 0.75 24.92 14.96
CA GLN A 87 -0.35 24.73 14.02
C GLN A 87 -0.28 23.33 13.41
N VAL A 88 -1.07 22.41 13.98
CA VAL A 88 -1.50 21.20 13.30
C VAL A 88 -2.31 21.66 12.10
N ILE A 89 -1.72 21.53 10.92
CA ILE A 89 -2.42 21.76 9.66
C ILE A 89 -3.42 20.60 9.56
N GLU A 90 -4.63 20.77 10.07
CA GLU A 90 -5.78 19.85 9.83
C GLU A 90 -6.31 19.99 8.39
N ALA A 91 -5.44 20.29 7.43
CA ALA A 91 -5.75 19.97 6.06
C ALA A 91 -5.48 18.46 5.91
N PRO A 92 -6.46 17.64 5.52
CA PRO A 92 -6.15 16.29 5.12
C PRO A 92 -5.07 16.37 4.03
N CYS A 93 -3.92 15.71 4.25
CA CYS A 93 -2.80 15.66 3.30
C CYS A 93 -3.21 15.21 1.88
N CYS A 94 -4.41 14.65 1.74
CA CYS A 94 -5.01 14.22 0.48
C CYS A 94 -6.41 14.79 0.28
N THR A 95 -6.59 16.12 0.26
CA THR A 95 -7.77 16.72 -0.39
C THR A 95 -7.68 16.46 -1.91
N PRO A 96 -8.55 15.64 -2.53
CA PRO A 96 -8.54 15.50 -3.97
C PRO A 96 -9.01 16.82 -4.59
N ALA A 97 -8.23 17.35 -5.53
CA ALA A 97 -8.70 18.41 -6.42
C ALA A 97 -9.91 17.90 -7.21
N PRO A 98 -10.87 18.77 -7.60
CA PRO A 98 -12.04 18.38 -8.37
C PRO A 98 -11.64 18.16 -9.84
N SER A 99 -10.88 17.09 -10.07
CA SER A 99 -10.79 16.46 -11.37
C SER A 99 -11.38 15.07 -11.17
N THR A 100 -12.34 14.71 -12.01
CA THR A 100 -12.85 13.36 -12.13
C THR A 100 -11.97 12.61 -13.14
N PRO A 101 -10.85 11.95 -12.77
CA PRO A 101 -10.51 10.70 -13.42
C PRO A 101 -11.34 9.60 -12.75
N ALA A 102 -11.50 8.47 -13.44
CA ALA A 102 -11.93 7.23 -12.79
C ALA A 102 -11.16 7.06 -11.47
N SER A 103 -11.81 6.58 -10.41
CA SER A 103 -11.14 6.46 -9.12
C SER A 103 -9.86 5.62 -9.32
N LEU A 104 -8.77 5.92 -8.62
CA LEU A 104 -7.52 5.13 -8.71
C LEU A 104 -7.78 3.61 -8.53
N HIS A 105 -8.86 3.28 -7.81
CA HIS A 105 -9.36 1.92 -7.66
C HIS A 105 -9.91 1.32 -8.96
N ASP A 106 -10.65 2.08 -9.78
CA ASP A 106 -11.15 1.62 -11.08
C ASP A 106 -10.02 1.39 -12.09
N GLU A 107 -9.01 2.27 -12.10
CA GLU A 107 -7.82 2.10 -12.93
C GLU A 107 -7.06 0.83 -12.55
N LEU A 108 -6.87 0.62 -11.24
CA LEU A 108 -6.26 -0.60 -10.74
C LEU A 108 -7.08 -1.82 -11.13
N ALA A 109 -8.38 -1.84 -10.85
CA ALA A 109 -9.27 -2.96 -11.19
C ALA A 109 -9.21 -3.31 -12.68
N SER A 110 -9.21 -2.29 -13.56
CA SER A 110 -9.05 -2.48 -15.00
C SER A 110 -7.71 -3.14 -15.36
N LEU A 111 -6.59 -2.69 -14.77
CA LEU A 111 -5.28 -3.30 -15.00
C LEU A 111 -5.23 -4.75 -14.49
N LEU A 112 -5.78 -5.01 -13.30
CA LEU A 112 -5.77 -6.35 -12.70
C LEU A 112 -6.71 -7.34 -13.42
N SER A 113 -7.68 -6.83 -14.19
CA SER A 113 -8.51 -7.67 -15.08
C SER A 113 -7.77 -8.14 -16.34
N GLN A 114 -6.74 -7.39 -16.76
CA GLN A 114 -5.97 -7.65 -17.97
C GLN A 114 -4.71 -8.48 -17.70
N TYR A 115 -4.14 -8.36 -16.50
CA TYR A 115 -2.90 -9.03 -16.12
C TYR A 115 -3.10 -9.86 -14.85
N ASP A 116 -2.75 -11.15 -14.92
CA ASP A 116 -2.74 -12.01 -13.74
C ASP A 116 -1.53 -11.70 -12.85
N ILE A 117 -1.77 -11.10 -11.68
CA ILE A 117 -0.70 -10.74 -10.75
C ILE A 117 -0.15 -11.97 -10.04
N ASN A 118 -0.94 -13.03 -9.83
CA ASN A 118 -0.44 -14.25 -9.18
C ASN A 118 0.65 -14.92 -10.03
N ALA A 119 0.65 -14.66 -11.34
CA ALA A 119 1.69 -15.10 -12.25
C ALA A 119 2.98 -14.26 -12.15
N ALA A 120 3.04 -13.19 -11.35
CA ALA A 120 4.24 -12.35 -11.17
C ALA A 120 4.65 -12.17 -9.70
N ALA A 121 3.66 -12.15 -8.81
CA ALA A 121 3.80 -11.90 -7.39
C ALA A 121 3.22 -13.06 -6.56
N ALA A 122 3.58 -13.08 -5.28
CA ALA A 122 3.05 -14.02 -4.32
C ALA A 122 2.92 -13.35 -2.96
N SER A 123 1.87 -13.70 -2.24
CA SER A 123 1.81 -13.39 -0.81
C SER A 123 2.72 -14.37 -0.08
N VAL A 124 3.66 -13.87 0.71
CA VAL A 124 4.62 -14.70 1.43
C VAL A 124 4.60 -14.42 2.92
N LYS A 125 4.94 -15.42 3.71
CA LYS A 125 5.30 -15.29 5.12
C LYS A 125 6.80 -15.39 5.24
N VAL A 126 7.39 -14.47 6.00
CA VAL A 126 8.84 -14.35 6.14
C VAL A 126 9.18 -14.64 7.60
N TYR A 127 10.04 -15.63 7.81
CA TYR A 127 10.62 -15.94 9.11
C TYR A 127 12.11 -15.67 9.02
N ALA A 128 12.62 -14.79 9.89
CA ALA A 128 14.03 -14.43 9.93
C ALA A 128 14.52 -14.39 11.38
N VAL A 129 15.51 -15.21 11.71
CA VAL A 129 16.07 -15.30 13.06
C VAL A 129 17.46 -14.69 13.09
N LYS A 130 17.67 -13.77 14.03
CA LYS A 130 18.99 -13.21 14.32
C LYS A 130 19.75 -14.22 15.20
N PRO A 131 21.06 -14.45 14.96
CA PRO A 131 21.86 -15.25 15.87
C PRO A 131 21.76 -14.67 17.28
N SER A 132 21.39 -15.51 18.24
CA SER A 132 21.52 -15.18 19.65
C SER A 132 22.99 -15.11 19.97
N THR A 133 23.56 -13.90 19.91
CA THR A 133 24.82 -13.59 20.57
C THR A 133 24.58 -13.83 22.05
N GLY A 134 24.96 -15.01 22.53
CA GLY A 134 24.98 -15.29 23.96
C GLY A 134 25.74 -14.16 24.63
N VAL A 135 25.08 -13.51 25.59
CA VAL A 135 25.71 -12.56 26.51
C VAL A 135 27.03 -13.19 26.98
N ARG A 136 28.14 -12.56 26.62
CA ARG A 136 29.43 -12.71 27.30
C ARG A 136 29.81 -11.37 27.86
#